data_AF-A0A1M3H1N9-F1
#
_entry.id   AF-A0A1M3H1N9-F1
#
_cell.length_a   1.000
_cell.length_b   1.000
_cell.length_c   1.000
_cell.angle_alpha   90.00
_cell.angle_beta   90.00
_cell.angle_gamma   90.00
#
_symmetry.space_group_name_H-M   'P 1'
#
loop_
_entity.id
_entity.type
_entity.pdbx_description
1 polymer ?
#
loop_
_entity_poly.entity_id
_entity_poly.type
_entity_poly.pdbx_seq_one_letter_code
_entity_poly.pdbx_strand_id
1 'polypeptide(L)'
;MKEKVNIILGMIVFLGFMPTPSYSQTCVEVFARCRQAYDSFVNGNQRSCDSCKNRCYSAEDICLLLGDHSTFVNARKMSAECRRHCQ
;
A
#
# COMPACT_ATOMS: atom_id res chain seq x y z
N MET A 1 -23.66 53.04 -20.83
CA MET A 1 -24.34 51.73 -20.84
C MET A 1 -24.09 51.07 -22.19
N LYS A 2 -23.45 49.89 -22.18
CA LYS A 2 -23.36 48.93 -23.29
C LYS A 2 -22.85 47.63 -22.70
N GLU A 3 -23.79 46.74 -22.36
CA GLU A 3 -23.52 45.37 -21.97
C GLU A 3 -22.81 44.61 -23.09
N LYS A 4 -21.78 43.84 -22.74
CA LYS A 4 -21.24 42.79 -23.59
C LYS A 4 -20.86 41.58 -22.74
N VAL A 5 -21.84 40.70 -22.61
CA VAL A 5 -21.76 39.23 -22.70
C VAL A 5 -20.49 38.56 -22.16
N ASN A 6 -20.65 37.91 -21.00
CA ASN A 6 -19.78 36.84 -20.50
C ASN A 6 -19.60 35.73 -21.55
N ILE A 7 -18.36 35.40 -21.88
CA ILE A 7 -17.99 34.07 -22.38
C ILE A 7 -16.77 33.60 -21.60
N ILE A 8 -17.01 32.61 -20.75
CA ILE A 8 -16.05 31.83 -19.98
C ILE A 8 -15.15 31.12 -20.99
N LEU A 9 -13.93 31.62 -21.17
CA LEU A 9 -12.95 31.01 -22.07
C LEU A 9 -12.14 29.98 -21.29
N GLY A 10 -12.56 28.73 -21.43
CA GLY A 10 -11.65 27.58 -21.47
C GLY A 10 -11.06 27.16 -20.13
N MET A 11 -11.82 26.36 -19.38
CA MET A 11 -11.21 25.25 -18.65
C MET A 11 -10.46 24.39 -19.67
N ILE A 12 -9.15 24.61 -19.78
CA ILE A 12 -8.26 23.63 -20.40
C ILE A 12 -8.25 22.46 -19.43
N VAL A 13 -9.15 21.51 -19.71
CA VAL A 13 -9.13 20.16 -19.18
C VAL A 13 -7.76 19.60 -19.53
N PHE A 14 -6.88 19.52 -18.53
CA PHE A 14 -5.67 18.70 -18.62
C PHE A 14 -6.14 17.28 -18.92
N LEU A 15 -6.07 16.92 -20.20
CA LEU A 15 -6.28 15.57 -20.70
C LEU A 15 -5.44 14.64 -19.85
N GLY A 16 -6.14 13.68 -19.25
CA GLY A 16 -5.63 12.78 -18.26
C GLY A 16 -4.32 12.14 -18.69
N PHE A 17 -3.27 12.42 -17.93
CA PHE A 17 -2.49 11.33 -17.39
C PHE A 17 -3.48 10.42 -16.67
N MET A 18 -4.08 9.47 -17.40
CA MET A 18 -4.51 8.24 -16.76
C MET A 18 -3.22 7.62 -16.22
N PRO A 19 -2.99 7.56 -14.90
CA PRO A 19 -2.04 6.58 -14.44
C PRO A 19 -2.66 5.26 -14.89
N THR A 20 -2.08 4.64 -15.91
CA THR A 20 -2.16 3.19 -16.05
C THR A 20 -2.01 2.64 -14.64
N PRO A 21 -2.93 1.79 -14.14
CA PRO A 21 -2.69 1.06 -12.90
C PRO A 21 -1.61 0.02 -13.21
N SER A 22 -0.39 0.50 -13.45
CA SER A 22 0.81 -0.26 -13.31
C SER A 22 0.82 -0.67 -11.85
N TYR A 23 0.43 -1.92 -11.62
CA TYR A 23 0.62 -2.69 -10.40
C TYR A 23 2.12 -2.81 -10.06
N SER A 24 2.89 -1.73 -10.12
CA SER A 24 4.18 -1.65 -9.45
C SER A 24 3.89 -1.47 -7.97
N GLN A 25 3.42 -2.54 -7.32
CA GLN A 25 3.35 -2.59 -5.88
C GLN A 25 4.76 -2.28 -5.37
N THR A 26 4.95 -1.07 -4.84
CA THR A 26 6.25 -0.67 -4.31
C THR A 26 6.47 -1.39 -2.99
N CYS A 27 7.73 -1.68 -2.65
CA CYS A 27 8.07 -2.29 -1.37
C CYS A 27 7.45 -1.52 -0.18
N VAL A 28 7.40 -0.19 -0.26
CA VAL A 28 6.79 0.69 0.76
C VAL A 28 5.29 0.44 0.91
N GLU A 29 4.53 0.34 -0.18
CA GLU A 29 3.09 0.13 -0.12
C GLU A 29 2.72 -1.25 0.43
N VAL A 30 3.44 -2.29 0.01
CA VAL A 30 3.19 -3.65 0.50
C VAL A 30 3.59 -3.81 1.95
N PHE A 31 4.67 -3.15 2.36
CA PHE A 31 5.07 -3.09 3.76
C PHE A 31 4.06 -2.32 4.61
N ALA A 32 3.50 -1.21 4.12
CA ALA A 32 2.42 -0.50 4.82
C ALA A 32 1.19 -1.39 5.04
N ARG A 33 0.81 -2.21 4.06
CA ARG A 33 -0.28 -3.20 4.20
C ARG A 33 0.06 -4.31 5.20
N CYS A 34 1.29 -4.80 5.21
CA CYS A 34 1.78 -5.73 6.23
C CYS A 34 1.66 -5.11 7.62
N ARG A 35 2.14 -3.88 7.81
CA ARG A 35 2.10 -3.18 9.09
C ARG A 35 0.68 -2.96 9.59
N GLN A 36 -0.24 -2.54 8.71
CA GLN A 36 -1.65 -2.38 9.08
C GLN A 36 -2.30 -3.70 9.53
N ALA A 37 -1.99 -4.80 8.83
CA ALA A 37 -2.47 -6.12 9.20
C ALA A 37 -1.84 -6.61 10.51
N TYR A 38 -0.56 -6.32 10.73
CA TYR A 38 0.16 -6.59 11.96
C TYR A 38 -0.43 -5.83 13.15
N ASP A 39 -0.69 -4.52 13.01
CA ASP A 39 -1.32 -3.72 14.06
C ASP A 39 -2.72 -4.24 14.39
N SER A 40 -3.49 -4.65 13.36
CA SER A 40 -4.81 -5.28 13.58
C SER A 40 -4.72 -6.62 14.31
N PHE A 41 -3.64 -7.37 14.06
CA PHE A 41 -3.33 -8.63 14.70
C PHE A 41 -2.95 -8.45 16.17
N VAL A 42 -2.03 -7.52 16.47
CA VAL A 42 -1.60 -7.20 17.83
C VAL A 42 -2.75 -6.64 18.68
N ASN A 43 -3.65 -5.88 18.08
CA ASN A 43 -4.83 -5.31 18.76
C ASN A 43 -5.98 -6.32 18.99
N GLY A 44 -5.74 -7.62 18.86
CA GLY A 44 -6.59 -8.64 19.47
C GLY A 44 -7.57 -9.35 18.54
N ASN A 45 -7.43 -9.23 17.23
CA ASN A 45 -8.25 -9.99 16.31
C ASN A 45 -7.49 -11.22 15.80
N GLN A 46 -7.54 -12.35 16.50
CA GLN A 46 -6.88 -13.60 16.06
C GLN A 46 -7.30 -14.04 14.63
N ARG A 47 -8.51 -13.69 14.19
CA ARG A 47 -8.97 -13.89 12.80
C ARG A 47 -8.13 -13.14 11.76
N SER A 48 -7.39 -12.13 12.17
CA SER A 48 -6.47 -11.38 11.31
C SER A 48 -5.10 -12.05 11.16
N CYS A 49 -4.87 -13.19 11.80
CA CYS A 49 -3.61 -13.91 11.68
C CYS A 49 -3.23 -14.23 10.22
N ASP A 50 -4.12 -14.92 9.48
CA ASP A 50 -3.82 -15.27 8.08
C ASP A 50 -3.67 -14.02 7.22
N SER A 51 -4.40 -12.95 7.53
CA SER A 51 -4.22 -11.66 6.88
C SER A 51 -2.82 -11.10 7.16
N CYS A 52 -2.36 -11.06 8.41
CA CYS A 52 -1.02 -10.61 8.76
C CYS A 52 0.04 -11.46 8.05
N LYS A 53 -0.08 -12.79 8.13
CA LYS A 53 0.85 -13.73 7.51
C LYS A 53 0.96 -13.50 6.00
N ASN A 54 -0.16 -13.48 5.29
CA ASN A 54 -0.18 -13.33 3.84
C ASN A 54 0.32 -11.95 3.39
N ARG A 55 -0.08 -10.88 4.09
CA ARG A 55 0.35 -9.51 3.75
C ARG A 55 1.84 -9.31 4.01
N CYS A 56 2.37 -9.83 5.11
CA CYS A 56 3.78 -9.70 5.45
C CYS A 56 4.70 -10.58 4.60
N TYR A 57 4.28 -11.80 4.23
CA TYR A 57 5.02 -12.60 3.25
C TYR A 57 5.08 -11.93 1.88
N SER A 58 3.96 -11.37 1.41
CA SER A 58 3.96 -10.63 0.15
C SER A 58 4.89 -9.41 0.19
N ALA A 59 5.00 -8.74 1.34
CA ALA A 59 5.95 -7.66 1.53
C ALA A 59 7.40 -8.17 1.53
N GLU A 60 7.69 -9.31 2.17
CA GLU A 60 9.02 -9.95 2.11
C GLU A 60 9.45 -10.23 0.66
N ASP A 61 8.62 -10.92 -0.12
CA ASP A 61 8.94 -11.30 -1.50
C ASP A 61 9.18 -10.07 -2.39
N ILE A 62 8.28 -9.10 -2.34
CA ILE A 62 8.36 -7.90 -3.19
C ILE A 62 9.54 -7.02 -2.77
N CYS A 63 9.79 -6.82 -1.48
CA CYS A 63 10.91 -6.03 -1.01
C CYS A 63 12.26 -6.69 -1.29
N LEU A 64 12.33 -8.03 -1.21
CA LEU A 64 13.53 -8.78 -1.61
C LEU A 64 13.79 -8.65 -3.11
N LEU A 65 12.76 -8.77 -3.95
CA LEU A 65 12.84 -8.60 -5.39
C LEU A 65 13.29 -7.19 -5.80
N LEU A 66 12.84 -6.16 -5.08
CA LEU A 66 13.19 -4.76 -5.34
C LEU A 66 14.51 -4.33 -4.69
N GLY A 67 15.17 -5.20 -3.92
CA GLY A 67 16.46 -4.92 -3.28
C GLY A 67 16.39 -4.02 -2.03
N ASP A 68 15.19 -3.79 -1.46
CA ASP A 68 15.03 -3.06 -0.21
C ASP A 68 15.17 -4.00 1.00
N HIS A 69 16.43 -4.26 1.36
CA HIS A 69 16.77 -5.16 2.46
C HIS A 69 16.29 -4.67 3.84
N SER A 70 16.20 -3.36 4.06
CA SER A 70 15.75 -2.80 5.35
C SER A 70 14.29 -3.14 5.58
N THR A 71 13.44 -2.86 4.58
CA THR A 71 12.02 -3.11 4.66
C THR A 71 11.72 -4.62 4.65
N PHE A 72 12.47 -5.41 3.89
CA PHE A 72 12.43 -6.88 3.94
C PHE A 72 12.67 -7.42 5.37
N VAL A 73 13.72 -6.97 6.05
CA VAL A 73 14.03 -7.42 7.42
C VAL A 73 12.90 -7.07 8.38
N ASN A 74 12.29 -5.88 8.24
CA ASN A 74 11.16 -5.47 9.08
C ASN A 74 9.90 -6.30 8.79
N ALA A 75 9.56 -6.53 7.52
CA ALA A 75 8.45 -7.39 7.12
C ALA A 75 8.62 -8.82 7.65
N ARG A 76 9.85 -9.36 7.58
CA ARG A 76 10.20 -10.69 8.08
C ARG A 76 10.07 -10.81 9.60
N LYS A 77 10.45 -9.76 10.35
CA LYS A 77 10.22 -9.73 11.82
C LYS A 77 8.73 -9.79 12.14
N MET A 78 7.92 -8.94 11.48
CA MET A 78 6.46 -8.91 11.67
C MET A 78 5.79 -10.24 11.29
N SER A 79 6.21 -10.87 10.18
CA SER A 79 5.65 -12.16 9.75
C SER A 79 6.02 -13.30 10.69
N ALA A 80 7.22 -13.27 11.28
CA ALA A 80 7.66 -14.26 12.26
C ALA A 80 6.85 -14.13 13.56
N GLU A 81 6.55 -12.90 13.99
CA GLU A 81 5.74 -12.62 15.16
C GLU A 81 4.28 -13.04 14.94
N CYS A 82 3.68 -12.68 13.81
CA CYS A 82 2.36 -13.19 13.43
C CYS A 82 2.32 -14.71 13.37
N ARG A 83 3.36 -15.38 12.83
CA ARG A 83 3.42 -16.86 12.84
C ARG A 83 3.45 -17.46 14.25
N ARG A 84 4.23 -16.88 15.18
CA ARG A 84 4.38 -17.40 16.55
C ARG A 84 3.07 -17.43 17.31
N HIS A 85 2.22 -16.43 17.12
CA HIS A 85 0.97 -16.29 17.88
C HIS A 85 -0.22 -17.02 17.25
N CYS A 86 -0.02 -17.67 16.11
CA CYS A 86 -1.08 -18.38 15.38
C CYS A 86 -0.88 -19.88 15.32
N GLN A 87 0.13 -20.40 16.01
CA GLN A 87 0.38 -21.82 16.21
C GLN A 87 -0.22 -22.30 17.53
#